data_AF-A0A2D4LVN3-F1
#
_entry.id   AF-A0A2D4LVN3-F1
#
_cell.length_a   1.000
_cell.length_b   1.000
_cell.length_c   1.000
_cell.angle_alpha   90.00
_cell.angle_beta   90.00
_cell.angle_gamma   90.00
#
_symmetry.space_group_name_H-M   'P 1'
#
loop_
_entity.id
_entity.type
_entity.pdbx_description
1 polymer ?
#
loop_
_entity_poly.entity_id
_entity_poly.type
_entity_poly.pdbx_seq_one_letter_code
_entity_poly.pdbx_strand_id
1 'polypeptide(L)'
;VQIKNDVFVCGGYNGEVILGDIWKLNLQTFQWVKLPAVMPEPVYFHCAAVTPAGCMYVHGGVVDIHRNRRTGSLFKMWLVVPSLLELCWEKVLAFFPHLANLSRSQLLHLGLTQGLVERLK
;
A
#
# COMPACT_ATOMS: atom_id res chain seq x y z
N VAL A 1 3.16 5.77 8.31
CA VAL A 1 2.86 4.38 8.75
C VAL A 1 4.11 3.76 9.36
N GLN A 2 4.01 2.67 10.14
CA GLN A 2 5.18 2.03 10.78
C GLN A 2 5.22 0.53 10.48
N ILE A 3 6.41 -0.01 10.24
CA ILE A 3 6.69 -1.45 10.16
C ILE A 3 7.92 -1.74 11.03
N LYS A 4 7.76 -2.56 12.07
CA LYS A 4 8.85 -2.86 13.03
C LYS A 4 9.47 -1.54 13.55
N ASN A 5 10.77 -1.35 13.36
CA ASN A 5 11.51 -0.15 13.80
C ASN A 5 11.58 0.93 12.73
N ASP A 6 10.92 0.78 11.59
CA ASP A 6 10.96 1.77 10.51
C ASP A 6 9.62 2.52 10.41
N VAL A 7 9.67 3.85 10.47
CA VAL A 7 8.53 4.74 10.21
C VAL A 7 8.66 5.29 8.80
N PHE A 8 7.57 5.21 8.03
CA PHE A 8 7.49 5.68 6.66
C PHE A 8 6.58 6.89 6.58
N VAL A 9 7.06 7.92 5.90
CA VAL A 9 6.35 9.16 5.60
C VAL A 9 6.32 9.33 4.09
N CYS A 10 5.16 9.68 3.55
CA CYS A 10 4.99 9.94 2.12
C CYS A 10 4.14 11.20 1.92
N GLY A 11 4.46 11.95 0.87
CA GLY A 11 3.72 13.14 0.49
C GLY A 11 3.83 14.30 1.48
N GLY A 12 2.78 15.12 1.53
CA GLY A 12 2.74 16.34 2.34
C GLY A 12 2.90 17.61 1.51
N TYR A 13 3.01 18.74 2.20
CA TYR A 13 3.15 20.06 1.60
C TYR A 13 4.18 20.86 2.39
N ASN A 14 5.17 21.43 1.71
CA ASN A 14 6.26 22.16 2.36
C ASN A 14 6.02 23.69 2.40
N GLY A 15 4.86 24.18 1.98
CA GLY A 15 4.59 25.61 1.82
C GLY A 15 4.75 26.15 0.40
N GLU A 16 5.32 25.36 -0.51
CA GLU A 16 5.54 25.73 -1.91
C GLU A 16 5.00 24.68 -2.88
N VAL A 17 5.29 23.40 -2.64
CA VAL A 17 4.93 22.29 -3.52
C VAL A 17 4.34 21.12 -2.73
N ILE A 18 3.40 20.43 -3.37
CA ILE A 18 2.90 19.15 -2.87
C ILE A 18 3.97 18.10 -3.15
N LEU A 19 4.37 17.39 -2.11
CA LEU A 19 5.45 16.41 -2.16
C LEU A 19 4.91 15.05 -2.64
N GLY A 20 5.75 14.34 -3.38
CA GLY A 20 5.49 12.98 -3.85
C GLY A 20 6.50 11.97 -3.33
N ASP A 21 7.53 12.39 -2.60
CA ASP A 21 8.60 11.51 -2.16
C ASP A 21 8.24 10.72 -0.90
N ILE A 22 9.05 9.70 -0.65
CA ILE A 22 8.85 8.77 0.45
C ILE A 22 10.15 8.68 1.25
N TRP A 23 10.01 8.80 2.56
CA TRP A 23 11.10 8.77 3.51
C TRP A 23 10.88 7.70 4.56
N LYS A 24 11.98 7.14 5.04
CA LYS A 24 12.01 6.15 6.10
C LYS A 24 12.88 6.67 7.25
N LEU A 25 12.34 6.69 8.46
CA LEU A 25 13.07 6.91 9.70
C LEU A 25 13.29 5.55 10.38
N ASN A 26 14.55 5.21 10.66
CA ASN A 26 14.85 4.10 11.53
C ASN A 26 14.79 4.56 13.00
N LEU A 27 13.92 3.95 13.81
CA LEU A 27 13.69 4.32 15.21
C LEU A 27 14.81 3.85 16.16
N GLN A 28 15.72 3.00 15.70
CA GLN A 28 16.86 2.56 16.52
C GLN A 28 18.06 3.50 16.35
N THR A 29 18.33 3.95 15.12
CA THR A 29 19.46 4.84 14.81
C THR A 29 19.07 6.31 14.70
N PHE A 30 17.77 6.62 14.66
CA PHE A 30 17.20 7.93 14.36
C PHE A 30 17.68 8.54 13.04
N GLN A 31 17.98 7.68 12.05
CA GLN A 31 18.45 8.11 10.74
C GLN A 31 17.34 8.08 9.70
N TRP A 32 17.27 9.15 8.90
CA TRP A 32 16.40 9.26 7.76
C TRP A 32 17.07 8.74 6.49
N VAL A 33 16.31 8.00 5.70
CA VAL A 33 16.70 7.53 4.37
C VAL A 33 15.58 7.86 3.39
N LYS A 34 15.91 8.57 2.32
CA LYS A 34 14.99 8.78 1.19
C LYS A 34 14.90 7.48 0.39
N LEU A 35 13.69 6.99 0.16
CA LEU A 35 13.51 5.79 -0.66
C LEU A 35 13.58 6.15 -2.15
N PRO A 36 14.08 5.26 -3.02
CA PRO A 36 14.11 5.46 -4.47
C PRO A 36 12.72 5.20 -5.09
N ALA A 37 11.68 5.82 -4.54
CA ALA A 37 10.29 5.69 -4.96
C ALA A 37 9.56 7.01 -4.77
N VAL A 38 8.52 7.23 -5.58
CA VAL A 38 7.61 8.36 -5.48
C VAL A 38 6.18 7.87 -5.56
N MET A 39 5.27 8.60 -4.91
CA MET A 39 3.83 8.39 -5.06
C MET A 39 3.42 8.65 -6.51
N PRO A 40 2.45 7.90 -7.05
CA PRO A 40 1.94 8.12 -8.41
C PRO A 40 1.36 9.53 -8.62
N GLU A 41 0.78 10.13 -7.58
CA GLU A 41 0.32 11.51 -7.56
C GLU A 41 0.78 12.15 -6.23
N PRO A 42 1.50 13.30 -6.26
CA PRO A 42 1.79 14.07 -5.05
C PRO A 42 0.51 14.48 -4.32
N VAL A 43 0.42 14.18 -3.03
CA VAL A 43 -0.77 14.44 -2.21
C VAL A 43 -0.41 14.90 -0.80
N TYR A 44 -1.21 15.81 -0.25
CA TYR A 44 -1.26 16.10 1.20
C TYR A 44 -2.68 15.95 1.74
N PHE A 45 -2.86 15.94 3.07
CA PHE A 45 -4.14 15.61 3.72
C PHE A 45 -4.76 14.29 3.23
N HIS A 46 -3.91 13.32 2.91
CA HIS A 46 -4.31 11.96 2.55
C HIS A 46 -4.33 11.06 3.80
N CYS A 47 -4.95 9.89 3.67
CA CYS A 47 -4.84 8.82 4.66
C CYS A 47 -3.84 7.76 4.17
N ALA A 48 -3.08 7.16 5.08
CA ALA A 48 -2.20 6.05 4.77
C ALA A 48 -2.33 4.93 5.83
N ALA A 49 -2.40 3.69 5.37
CA ALA A 49 -2.42 2.49 6.20
C ALA A 49 -1.43 1.45 5.66
N VAL A 50 -0.97 0.53 6.49
CA VAL A 50 -0.03 -0.52 6.08
C VAL A 50 -0.52 -1.89 6.53
N THR A 51 -0.40 -2.88 5.65
CA THR A 51 -0.75 -4.27 5.97
C THR A 51 0.37 -4.92 6.80
N PRO A 52 0.07 -6.00 7.54
CA PRO A 52 1.10 -6.79 8.20
C PRO A 52 2.19 -7.32 7.25
N ALA A 53 1.85 -7.54 5.97
CA ALA A 53 2.80 -7.93 4.93
C ALA A 53 3.70 -6.78 4.44
N GLY A 54 3.45 -5.55 4.90
CA GLY A 54 4.25 -4.37 4.56
C GLY A 54 3.86 -3.69 3.24
N CYS A 55 2.63 -3.91 2.76
CA CYS A 55 2.05 -3.14 1.67
C CYS A 55 1.36 -1.90 2.24
N MET A 56 1.81 -0.70 1.84
CA MET A 56 1.17 0.55 2.20
C MET A 56 0.07 0.89 1.19
N TYR A 57 -1.06 1.35 1.70
CA TYR A 57 -2.17 1.90 0.94
C TYR A 57 -2.33 3.37 1.29
N VAL A 58 -2.46 4.21 0.27
CA VAL A 58 -2.69 5.65 0.41
C VAL A 58 -3.97 6.00 -0.32
N HIS A 59 -4.87 6.70 0.37
CA HIS A 59 -6.17 7.07 -0.17
C HIS A 59 -6.42 8.57 -0.05
N GLY A 60 -6.84 9.13 -1.17
CA GLY A 60 -7.33 10.49 -1.30
C GLY A 60 -6.27 11.56 -1.04
N GLY A 61 -6.74 12.74 -0.64
CA GLY A 61 -5.89 13.90 -0.37
C GLY A 61 -6.21 15.08 -1.29
N VAL A 62 -5.36 16.10 -1.21
CA VAL A 62 -5.39 17.31 -2.04
C VAL A 62 -4.18 17.29 -2.97
N VAL A 63 -4.44 17.58 -4.24
CA VAL A 63 -3.52 17.40 -5.38
C VAL A 63 -3.28 18.71 -6.14
N ASP A 64 -4.06 19.75 -5.84
CA ASP A 64 -3.85 21.11 -6.32
C ASP A 64 -4.40 22.09 -5.27
N ILE A 65 -3.51 22.93 -4.72
CA ILE A 65 -3.86 23.89 -3.66
C ILE A 65 -4.68 25.04 -4.22
N HIS A 66 -4.30 25.57 -5.39
CA HIS A 66 -4.92 26.76 -5.98
C HIS A 66 -6.35 26.47 -6.44
N ARG A 67 -6.58 25.26 -6.98
CA ARG A 67 -7.91 24.82 -7.43
C ARG A 67 -8.68 24.06 -6.35
N ASN A 68 -8.09 23.87 -5.17
CA ASN A 68 -8.63 23.02 -4.11
C ASN A 68 -9.06 21.64 -4.64
N ARG A 69 -8.29 21.07 -5.58
CA ARG A 69 -8.62 19.79 -6.22
C ARG A 69 -8.27 18.67 -5.25
N ARG A 70 -9.24 17.78 -5.01
CA ARG A 70 -9.07 16.58 -4.19
C ARG A 70 -9.10 15.33 -5.06
N THR A 71 -8.50 14.26 -4.57
CA THR A 71 -8.54 12.94 -5.21
C THR A 71 -9.25 11.95 -4.29
N GLY A 72 -9.92 10.98 -4.89
CA GLY A 72 -10.42 9.76 -4.23
C GLY A 72 -9.63 8.52 -4.66
N SER A 73 -8.49 8.70 -5.34
CA SER A 73 -7.66 7.60 -5.80
C SER A 73 -7.09 6.81 -4.63
N LEU A 74 -7.04 5.49 -4.81
CA LEU A 74 -6.34 4.56 -3.94
C LEU A 74 -5.10 4.05 -4.69
N PHE A 75 -3.93 4.13 -4.09
CA PHE A 75 -2.75 3.47 -4.60
C PHE A 75 -2.07 2.65 -3.50
N LYS A 76 -1.32 1.63 -3.92
CA LYS A 76 -0.56 0.77 -3.03
C LYS A 76 0.91 0.71 -3.42
N MET A 77 1.79 0.49 -2.45
CA MET A 77 3.20 0.23 -2.67
C MET A 77 3.79 -0.72 -1.62
N TRP A 78 4.74 -1.55 -2.03
CA TRP A 78 5.49 -2.41 -1.12
C TRP A 78 6.61 -1.60 -0.45
N LEU A 79 6.59 -1.51 0.88
CA LEU A 79 7.63 -0.84 1.68
C LEU A 79 8.77 -1.78 2.08
N VAL A 80 8.52 -3.08 1.99
CA VAL A 80 9.47 -4.17 2.20
C VAL A 80 9.30 -5.18 1.07
N VAL A 81 10.28 -6.06 0.89
CA VAL A 81 10.15 -7.17 -0.06
C VAL A 81 8.99 -8.08 0.40
N PRO A 82 7.93 -8.25 -0.40
CA PRO A 82 6.84 -9.15 -0.06
C PRO A 82 7.32 -10.60 0.04
N SER A 83 6.63 -11.42 0.83
CA SER A 83 6.92 -12.85 0.88
C SER A 83 6.57 -13.52 -0.46
N LEU A 84 7.15 -14.68 -0.71
CA LEU A 84 6.80 -15.50 -1.88
C LEU A 84 5.29 -15.80 -1.93
N LEU A 85 4.67 -16.00 -0.76
CA LEU A 85 3.22 -16.21 -0.67
C LEU A 85 2.44 -15.02 -1.24
N GLU A 86 2.76 -13.79 -0.84
CA GLU A 86 2.06 -12.60 -1.33
C GLU A 86 2.30 -12.39 -2.84
N LEU A 87 3.54 -12.59 -3.31
CA LEU A 87 3.87 -12.49 -4.74
C LEU A 87 3.11 -13.52 -5.59
N CYS A 88 3.12 -14.79 -5.17
CA CYS A 88 2.39 -15.85 -5.85
C CYS A 88 0.88 -15.59 -5.80
N TRP A 89 0.36 -15.13 -4.66
CA TRP A 89 -1.06 -14.83 -4.49
C TRP A 89 -1.53 -13.73 -5.45
N GLU A 90 -0.78 -12.63 -5.57
CA GLU A 90 -1.07 -11.59 -6.56
C GLU A 90 -1.11 -12.13 -8.00
N LYS A 91 -0.19 -13.03 -8.36
CA LYS A 91 -0.18 -13.66 -9.69
C LYS A 91 -1.36 -14.61 -9.89
N VAL A 92 -1.69 -15.44 -8.90
CA VAL A 92 -2.85 -16.34 -8.96
C VAL A 92 -4.13 -15.54 -9.20
N LEU A 93 -4.35 -14.45 -8.45
CA LEU A 93 -5.54 -13.61 -8.65
C LEU A 93 -5.56 -12.89 -10.00
N ALA A 94 -4.40 -12.50 -10.52
CA ALA A 94 -4.30 -11.89 -11.84
C ALA A 94 -4.60 -12.89 -12.97
N PHE A 95 -4.13 -14.13 -12.88
CA PHE A 95 -4.37 -15.17 -13.89
C PHE A 95 -5.77 -15.79 -13.76
N PHE A 96 -6.32 -15.87 -12.55
CA PHE A 96 -7.59 -16.54 -12.26
C PHE A 96 -8.57 -15.60 -11.51
N PRO A 97 -9.01 -14.49 -12.12
CA PRO A 97 -9.87 -13.50 -11.44
C PRO A 97 -11.24 -14.09 -11.04
N HIS A 98 -11.69 -15.15 -11.70
CA HIS A 98 -12.94 -15.84 -11.38
C HIS A 98 -12.94 -16.50 -9.99
N LEU A 99 -11.77 -16.71 -9.36
CA LEU A 99 -11.68 -17.24 -7.99
C LEU A 99 -12.46 -16.38 -6.99
N ALA A 100 -12.54 -15.06 -7.21
CA ALA A 100 -13.32 -14.16 -6.35
C ALA A 100 -14.83 -14.49 -6.34
N ASN A 101 -15.35 -15.09 -7.41
CA ASN A 101 -16.77 -15.42 -7.57
C ASN A 101 -17.12 -16.81 -7.03
N LEU A 102 -16.14 -17.67 -6.78
CA LEU A 102 -16.38 -19.01 -6.25
C LEU A 102 -16.82 -18.96 -4.78
N SER A 103 -17.66 -19.90 -4.37
CA SER A 103 -18.03 -20.06 -2.96
C SER A 103 -16.85 -20.53 -2.11
N ARG A 104 -16.94 -20.33 -0.77
CA ARG A 104 -15.94 -20.81 0.19
C ARG A 104 -15.66 -22.31 0.03
N SER A 105 -16.70 -23.13 -0.17
CA SER A 105 -16.55 -24.59 -0.36
C SER A 105 -15.78 -24.93 -1.63
N GLN A 106 -16.09 -24.27 -2.76
CA GLN A 106 -15.38 -24.48 -4.02
C GLN A 106 -13.90 -24.09 -3.92
N LEU A 107 -13.59 -22.99 -3.25
CA LEU A 107 -12.20 -22.54 -3.05
C LEU A 107 -11.40 -23.53 -2.19
N LEU A 108 -12.00 -24.05 -1.11
CA LEU A 108 -11.37 -25.09 -0.30
C LEU A 108 -11.15 -26.39 -1.10
N HIS A 109 -12.10 -26.77 -1.97
CA HIS A 109 -11.96 -27.95 -2.83
C HIS A 109 -10.85 -27.80 -3.88
N LEU A 110 -10.53 -26.58 -4.30
CA LEU A 110 -9.35 -26.27 -5.14
C LEU A 110 -8.02 -26.33 -4.39
N GLY A 111 -8.04 -26.62 -3.08
CA GLY A 111 -6.83 -26.74 -2.25
C GLY A 111 -6.35 -25.42 -1.64
N LEU A 112 -7.14 -24.34 -1.70
CA LEU A 112 -6.78 -23.11 -1.00
C LEU A 112 -6.93 -23.30 0.52
N THR A 113 -6.00 -22.75 1.28
CA THR A 113 -6.08 -22.76 2.74
C THR A 113 -7.16 -21.82 3.24
N GLN A 114 -7.69 -22.08 4.44
CA GLN A 114 -8.72 -21.25 5.08
C GLN A 114 -8.34 -19.75 5.11
N GLY A 115 -7.10 -19.44 5.46
CA GLY A 115 -6.61 -18.05 5.51
C GLY A 115 -6.50 -17.37 4.14
N LEU A 116 -6.32 -18.11 3.04
CA LEU A 116 -6.38 -17.54 1.69
C LEU A 116 -7.82 -17.33 1.22
N VAL A 117 -8.74 -18.22 1.61
CA VAL A 117 -10.16 -18.08 1.30
C VAL A 117 -10.78 -16.85 1.98
N GLU A 118 -10.41 -16.59 3.24
CA GLU A 118 -10.83 -15.39 3.98
C GLU A 118 -10.38 -14.07 3.34
N ARG A 119 -9.30 -14.07 2.54
CA ARG A 119 -8.85 -12.88 1.82
C ARG A 119 -9.73 -12.52 0.63
N LEU A 120 -10.62 -13.42 0.21
CA LEU A 120 -11.54 -13.23 -0.93
C LEU A 120 -12.99 -12.98 -0.51
N LYS A 121 -13.34 -13.16 0.77
CA LYS A 121 -14.72 -13.23 1.26
C LYS A 121 -14.98 -12.30 2.44
#